data_AF-U6GJL3-F1
#
_entry.id   AF-U6GJL3-F1
#
_cell.length_a   1.000
_cell.length_b   1.000
_cell.length_c   1.000
_cell.angle_alpha   90.00
_cell.angle_beta   90.00
_cell.angle_gamma   90.00
#
_symmetry.space_group_name_H-M   'P 1'
#
loop_
_entity.id
_entity.type
_entity.pdbx_description
1 polymer ?
#
loop_
_entity_poly.entity_id
_entity_poly.type
_entity_poly.pdbx_seq_one_letter_code
_entity_poly.pdbx_strand_id
1 'polypeptide(L)'
;MSSNTDIGSVVSRVAAKKDEWASLSPERKLEILDILMDNLDANCEELQAASISKRDGDGGASSPSYAALESDDLSVLQNASTAAHWLHSAMLISNWLGILREYYESIVKTGAPPQPLQVKEAPTPEGEPQRYFVKVGPKGLLHSTLVTCGSMELMVEGPVEQEMIHLRPAGVSAVLGAGNFDGPVDLLTSLFIENKVCVYKVSPFNSKLMKPLNKIFAPLVENDYAAFIFGGVEEGMALLNHPEVEKWFMTGAASSAYRIIWGQPTPPSPPAEPIFNKPMTVELGNCRADSSGGTQQ
;
A
#
# COMPACT_ATOMS: atom_id res chain seq x y z
N MET A 1 -0.76 -19.55 -20.86
CA MET A 1 -1.61 -20.57 -20.21
C MET A 1 -1.98 -20.02 -18.83
N SER A 2 -3.08 -19.27 -18.76
CA SER A 2 -3.57 -18.75 -17.47
C SER A 2 -4.23 -19.91 -16.74
N SER A 3 -3.58 -20.45 -15.71
CA SER A 3 -4.32 -21.23 -14.73
C SER A 3 -5.40 -20.32 -14.19
N ASN A 4 -6.66 -20.63 -14.44
CA ASN A 4 -7.78 -19.92 -13.85
C ASN A 4 -7.75 -20.24 -12.35
N THR A 5 -6.92 -19.51 -11.62
CA THR A 5 -6.78 -19.64 -10.18
C THR A 5 -8.17 -19.38 -9.61
N ASP A 6 -8.78 -20.39 -9.01
CA ASP A 6 -10.07 -20.23 -8.37
C ASP A 6 -9.91 -19.25 -7.21
N ILE A 7 -10.32 -18.00 -7.43
CA ILE A 7 -10.20 -16.90 -6.47
C ILE A 7 -10.90 -17.26 -5.17
N GLY A 8 -12.03 -17.97 -5.24
CA GLY A 8 -12.72 -18.44 -4.05
C GLY A 8 -11.83 -19.33 -3.20
N SER A 9 -11.19 -20.34 -3.82
CA SER A 9 -10.26 -21.22 -3.11
C SER A 9 -9.07 -20.47 -2.48
N VAL A 10 -8.53 -19.46 -3.16
CA VAL A 10 -7.42 -18.65 -2.63
C VAL A 10 -7.87 -17.83 -1.44
N VAL A 11 -9.04 -17.17 -1.55
CA VAL A 11 -9.57 -16.36 -0.45
C VAL A 11 -9.86 -17.25 0.77
N SER A 12 -10.50 -18.40 0.61
CA SER A 12 -10.77 -19.29 1.74
C SER A 12 -9.51 -19.87 2.38
N ARG A 13 -8.48 -20.15 1.58
CA ARG A 13 -7.18 -20.60 2.11
C ARG A 13 -6.52 -19.52 2.98
N VAL A 14 -6.51 -18.28 2.50
CA VAL A 14 -5.96 -17.14 3.26
C VAL A 14 -6.83 -16.82 4.48
N ALA A 15 -8.15 -16.84 4.33
CA ALA A 15 -9.10 -16.55 5.41
C ALA A 15 -8.97 -17.54 6.58
N ALA A 16 -8.67 -18.82 6.30
CA ALA A 16 -8.41 -19.82 7.32
C ALA A 16 -7.22 -19.48 8.24
N LYS A 17 -6.34 -18.57 7.83
CA LYS A 17 -5.16 -18.11 8.59
C LYS A 17 -5.38 -16.83 9.39
N LYS A 18 -6.57 -16.22 9.34
CA LYS A 18 -6.80 -14.90 9.97
C LYS A 18 -6.56 -14.88 11.47
N ASP A 19 -7.05 -15.90 12.17
CA ASP A 19 -6.91 -15.99 13.63
C ASP A 19 -5.46 -16.35 14.02
N GLU A 20 -4.81 -17.23 13.26
CA GLU A 20 -3.40 -17.56 13.43
C GLU A 20 -2.53 -16.31 13.29
N TRP A 21 -2.67 -15.56 12.19
CA TRP A 21 -1.96 -14.30 11.96
C TRP A 21 -2.17 -13.29 13.09
N ALA A 22 -3.42 -13.08 13.48
CA ALA A 22 -3.76 -12.09 14.51
C ALA A 22 -3.17 -12.45 15.88
N SER A 23 -3.05 -13.75 16.17
CA SER A 23 -2.49 -14.28 17.42
C SER A 23 -0.96 -14.36 17.44
N LEU A 24 -0.27 -14.15 16.31
CA LEU A 24 1.19 -14.16 16.30
C LEU A 24 1.75 -13.08 17.22
N SER A 25 2.77 -13.47 18.00
CA SER A 25 3.42 -12.55 18.92
C SER A 25 4.13 -11.41 18.18
N PRO A 26 4.34 -10.25 18.83
CA PRO A 26 5.12 -9.16 18.26
C PRO A 26 6.53 -9.60 17.82
N GLU A 27 7.18 -10.51 18.56
CA GLU A 27 8.49 -11.07 18.20
C GLU A 27 8.41 -11.84 16.88
N ARG A 28 7.38 -12.67 16.70
CA ARG A 28 7.24 -13.44 15.47
C ARG A 28 6.95 -12.54 14.27
N LYS A 29 6.15 -11.48 14.45
CA LYS A 29 5.91 -10.49 13.40
C LYS A 29 7.17 -9.67 13.07
N LEU A 30 7.99 -9.36 14.08
CA LEU A 30 9.29 -8.72 13.89
C LEU A 30 10.26 -9.60 13.09
N GLU A 31 10.37 -10.89 13.42
CA GLU A 31 11.18 -11.85 12.65
C GLU A 31 10.73 -11.95 11.19
N ILE A 32 9.41 -11.95 10.95
CA ILE A 32 8.89 -11.92 9.58
C ILE A 32 9.34 -10.65 8.85
N LEU A 33 9.23 -9.47 9.48
CA LEU A 33 9.68 -8.20 8.90
C LEU A 33 11.19 -8.22 8.58
N ASP A 34 12.02 -8.79 9.44
CA ASP A 34 13.46 -8.96 9.19
C ASP A 34 13.70 -9.83 7.94
N ILE A 35 13.02 -10.97 7.82
CA ILE A 35 13.13 -11.83 6.62
C ILE A 35 12.63 -11.12 5.36
N LEU A 36 11.56 -10.32 5.45
CA LEU A 36 11.07 -9.52 4.32
C LEU A 36 12.10 -8.49 3.85
N MET A 37 12.85 -7.89 4.78
CA MET A 37 13.93 -6.96 4.45
C MET A 37 15.10 -7.68 3.77
N ASP A 38 15.52 -8.84 4.28
CA ASP A 38 16.57 -9.66 3.66
C ASP A 38 16.17 -10.13 2.25
N ASN A 39 14.92 -10.58 2.09
CA ASN A 39 14.41 -10.97 0.78
C ASN A 39 14.29 -9.78 -0.18
N LEU A 40 13.96 -8.58 0.32
CA LEU A 40 13.94 -7.37 -0.50
C LEU A 40 15.34 -7.04 -1.02
N ASP A 41 16.35 -7.08 -0.16
CA ASP A 41 17.74 -6.84 -0.55
C ASP A 41 18.20 -7.86 -1.61
N ALA A 42 17.97 -9.16 -1.35
CA ALA A 42 18.34 -10.24 -2.26
C ALA A 42 17.62 -10.21 -3.62
N ASN A 43 16.44 -9.58 -3.72
CA ASN A 43 15.64 -9.52 -4.94
C ASN A 43 15.48 -8.10 -5.49
N CYS A 44 16.26 -7.13 -4.99
CA CYS A 44 16.15 -5.72 -5.35
C CYS A 44 16.38 -5.48 -6.85
N GLU A 45 17.39 -6.12 -7.44
CA GLU A 45 17.70 -6.00 -8.87
C GLU A 45 16.59 -6.57 -9.76
N GLU A 46 16.03 -7.74 -9.40
CA GLU A 46 14.92 -8.35 -10.15
C GLU A 46 13.65 -7.50 -10.05
N LEU A 47 13.36 -6.95 -8.88
CA LEU A 47 12.24 -6.03 -8.67
C LEU A 47 12.41 -4.76 -9.52
N GLN A 48 13.60 -4.17 -9.50
CA GLN A 48 13.89 -2.96 -10.26
C GLN A 48 13.81 -3.20 -11.77
N ALA A 49 14.36 -4.31 -12.27
CA ALA A 49 14.27 -4.68 -13.68
C ALA A 49 12.81 -4.88 -14.12
N ALA A 50 12.00 -5.54 -13.29
CA ALA A 50 10.56 -5.71 -13.56
C ALA A 50 9.79 -4.38 -13.55
N SER A 51 10.14 -3.48 -12.63
CA SER A 51 9.58 -2.14 -12.49
C SER A 51 9.89 -1.24 -13.70
N ILE A 52 11.16 -1.18 -14.14
CA ILE A 52 11.57 -0.45 -15.35
C ILE A 52 10.84 -1.01 -16.57
N SER A 53 10.81 -2.34 -16.69
CA SER A 53 10.25 -2.97 -17.89
C SER A 53 8.76 -2.73 -18.09
N LYS A 54 8.02 -2.50 -17.01
CA LYS A 54 6.61 -2.12 -17.05
C LYS A 54 6.38 -0.79 -17.77
N ARG A 55 7.24 0.21 -17.55
CA ARG A 55 7.02 1.57 -18.09
C ARG A 55 7.76 1.79 -19.40
N ASP A 56 8.98 1.28 -19.49
CA ASP A 56 9.90 1.57 -20.58
C ASP A 56 9.90 0.47 -21.67
N GLY A 57 9.21 -0.65 -21.42
CA GLY A 57 9.19 -1.84 -22.28
C GLY A 57 10.42 -2.72 -22.04
N ASP A 58 10.93 -3.40 -23.06
CA ASP A 58 12.15 -4.23 -22.91
C ASP A 58 13.45 -3.37 -22.86
N GLY A 59 13.34 -2.05 -22.75
CA GLY A 59 14.46 -1.12 -22.55
C GLY A 59 15.40 -0.95 -23.75
N GLY A 60 15.15 -1.66 -24.86
CA GLY A 60 15.94 -1.53 -26.09
C GLY A 60 15.62 -0.26 -26.89
N ALA A 61 16.58 0.20 -27.70
CA ALA A 61 16.43 1.32 -28.65
C ALA A 61 15.26 1.13 -29.66
N SER A 62 14.68 -0.06 -29.74
CA SER A 62 13.51 -0.41 -30.53
C SER A 62 12.16 -0.13 -29.83
N SER A 63 12.16 0.27 -28.55
CA SER A 63 10.94 0.69 -27.87
C SER A 63 10.42 2.00 -28.48
N PRO A 64 9.14 2.09 -28.91
CA PRO A 64 8.61 3.25 -29.63
C PRO A 64 8.84 4.59 -28.91
N SER A 65 8.89 4.56 -27.58
CA SER A 65 9.11 5.71 -26.70
C SER A 65 10.52 6.30 -26.77
N TYR A 66 11.49 5.51 -27.24
CA TYR A 66 12.92 5.84 -27.20
C TYR A 66 13.59 5.82 -28.58
N ALA A 67 12.92 5.30 -29.61
CA ALA A 67 13.47 5.10 -30.95
C ALA A 67 13.87 6.40 -31.69
N ALA A 68 13.40 7.56 -31.20
CA ALA A 68 13.68 8.87 -31.79
C ALA A 68 14.78 9.66 -31.04
N LEU A 69 15.39 9.09 -30.00
CA LEU A 69 16.39 9.77 -29.18
C LEU A 69 17.81 9.43 -29.63
N GLU A 70 18.68 10.43 -29.57
CA GLU A 70 20.13 10.24 -29.70
C GLU A 70 20.68 9.45 -28.49
N SER A 71 21.86 8.85 -28.65
CA SER A 71 22.46 7.95 -27.65
C SER A 71 22.62 8.58 -26.26
N ASP A 72 23.02 9.84 -26.23
CA ASP A 72 23.32 10.55 -24.98
C ASP A 72 22.03 10.88 -24.24
N ASP A 73 21.02 11.39 -24.94
CA ASP A 73 19.68 11.67 -24.37
C ASP A 73 18.99 10.39 -23.90
N LEU A 74 19.14 9.30 -24.65
CA LEU A 74 18.66 7.98 -24.25
C LEU A 74 19.28 7.54 -22.92
N SER A 75 20.60 7.67 -22.77
CA SER A 75 21.30 7.27 -21.55
C SER A 75 20.87 8.09 -20.33
N VAL A 76 20.66 9.40 -20.51
CA VAL A 76 20.20 10.30 -19.44
C VAL A 76 18.79 9.90 -19.00
N LEU A 77 17.89 9.65 -19.95
CA LEU A 77 16.52 9.24 -19.65
C LEU A 77 16.44 7.86 -19.00
N GLN A 78 17.27 6.90 -19.43
CA GLN A 78 17.35 5.57 -18.81
C GLN A 78 17.88 5.64 -17.37
N ASN A 79 18.86 6.51 -17.10
CA ASN A 79 19.36 6.73 -15.75
C ASN A 79 18.30 7.38 -14.85
N ALA A 80 17.63 8.43 -15.33
CA ALA A 80 16.53 9.07 -14.62
C ALA A 80 15.36 8.10 -14.36
N SER A 81 15.05 7.25 -15.34
CA SER A 81 14.08 6.18 -15.23
C SER A 81 14.43 5.22 -14.10
N THR A 82 15.65 4.69 -14.13
CA THR A 82 16.16 3.72 -13.16
C THR A 82 16.04 4.24 -11.73
N ALA A 83 16.41 5.52 -11.52
CA ALA A 83 16.27 6.19 -10.24
C ALA A 83 14.80 6.34 -9.80
N ALA A 84 13.92 6.80 -10.70
CA ALA A 84 12.50 6.96 -10.39
C ALA A 84 11.81 5.62 -10.03
N HIS A 85 12.16 4.55 -10.75
CA HIS A 85 11.64 3.21 -10.47
C HIS A 85 12.16 2.64 -9.16
N TRP A 86 13.42 2.90 -8.81
CA TRP A 86 13.96 2.53 -7.49
C TRP A 86 13.19 3.22 -6.35
N LEU A 87 12.87 4.52 -6.50
CA LEU A 87 12.06 5.27 -5.54
C LEU A 87 10.65 4.67 -5.36
N HIS A 88 10.00 4.24 -6.45
CA HIS A 88 8.63 3.71 -6.44
C HIS A 88 8.53 2.20 -6.08
N SER A 89 9.66 1.49 -6.03
CA SER A 89 9.73 0.06 -5.76
C SER A 89 10.52 -0.23 -4.47
N ALA A 90 11.80 -0.59 -4.60
CA ALA A 90 12.63 -1.07 -3.50
C ALA A 90 12.74 -0.05 -2.35
N MET A 91 12.94 1.23 -2.64
CA MET A 91 13.00 2.26 -1.60
C MET A 91 11.68 2.36 -0.84
N LEU A 92 10.55 2.36 -1.55
CA LEU A 92 9.23 2.45 -0.94
C LEU A 92 8.95 1.25 -0.04
N ILE A 93 9.20 0.03 -0.52
CA ILE A 93 9.01 -1.19 0.29
C ILE A 93 9.94 -1.17 1.50
N SER A 94 11.22 -0.84 1.31
CA SER A 94 12.21 -0.75 2.40
C SER A 94 11.81 0.25 3.47
N ASN A 95 11.31 1.43 3.07
CA ASN A 95 10.83 2.44 4.00
C ASN A 95 9.65 1.95 4.84
N TRP A 96 8.67 1.29 4.21
CA TRP A 96 7.52 0.73 4.93
C TRP A 96 7.91 -0.41 5.86
N LEU A 97 8.77 -1.33 5.41
CA LEU A 97 9.29 -2.40 6.27
C LEU A 97 10.06 -1.82 7.47
N GLY A 98 10.90 -0.79 7.25
CA GLY A 98 11.63 -0.12 8.32
C GLY A 98 10.73 0.53 9.38
N ILE A 99 9.67 1.24 8.94
CA ILE A 99 8.70 1.86 9.86
C ILE A 99 7.96 0.80 10.68
N LEU A 100 7.49 -0.28 10.03
CA LEU A 100 6.80 -1.37 10.71
C LEU A 100 7.75 -2.09 11.69
N ARG A 101 8.99 -2.32 11.27
CA ARG A 101 10.02 -2.92 12.11
C ARG A 101 10.29 -2.08 13.35
N GLU A 102 10.43 -0.75 13.22
CA GLU A 102 10.60 0.15 14.38
C GLU A 102 9.44 0.03 15.37
N TYR A 103 8.21 -0.07 14.87
CA TYR A 103 7.04 -0.30 15.72
C TYR A 103 7.15 -1.62 16.50
N TYR A 104 7.32 -2.75 15.80
CA TYR A 104 7.35 -4.07 16.45
C TYR A 104 8.57 -4.23 17.36
N GLU A 105 9.73 -3.67 16.99
CA GLU A 105 10.91 -3.63 17.84
C GLU A 105 10.67 -2.83 19.14
N SER A 106 9.95 -1.71 19.07
CA SER A 106 9.54 -0.95 20.26
C SER A 106 8.61 -1.76 21.16
N ILE A 107 7.62 -2.45 20.58
CA ILE A 107 6.70 -3.31 21.34
C ILE A 107 7.49 -4.42 22.06
N VAL A 108 8.37 -5.13 21.35
CA VAL A 108 9.17 -6.22 21.93
C VAL A 108 10.07 -5.73 23.06
N LYS A 109 10.71 -4.55 22.89
CA LYS A 109 11.66 -4.04 23.88
C LYS A 109 11.00 -3.36 25.08
N THR A 110 9.86 -2.71 24.87
CA THR A 110 9.29 -1.77 25.86
C THR A 110 7.84 -2.08 26.26
N GLY A 111 7.14 -2.93 25.50
CA GLY A 111 5.71 -3.16 25.63
C GLY A 111 4.82 -2.00 25.12
N ALA A 112 5.41 -0.97 24.51
CA ALA A 112 4.70 0.22 24.05
C ALA A 112 5.12 0.67 22.63
N PRO A 113 4.22 1.35 21.88
CA PRO A 113 4.56 1.96 20.61
C PRO A 113 5.69 3.00 20.72
N PRO A 114 6.40 3.30 19.61
CA PRO A 114 7.37 4.39 19.59
C PRO A 114 6.73 5.71 20.01
N GLN A 115 7.34 6.39 20.97
CA GLN A 115 6.86 7.67 21.47
C GLN A 115 6.96 8.77 20.41
N PRO A 116 6.04 9.73 20.38
CA PRO A 116 6.14 10.89 19.50
C PRO A 116 7.42 11.70 19.82
N LEU A 117 7.94 12.40 18.81
CA LEU A 117 9.15 13.22 18.94
C LEU A 117 8.92 14.44 19.83
N GLN A 118 7.70 14.98 19.79
CA GLN A 118 7.29 16.13 20.59
C GLN A 118 5.77 16.19 20.69
N VAL A 119 5.27 16.60 21.86
CA VAL A 119 3.87 16.96 22.07
C VAL A 119 3.83 18.41 22.56
N LYS A 120 3.01 19.23 21.91
CA LYS A 120 2.80 20.65 22.27
C LYS A 120 1.32 20.93 22.34
N GLU A 121 0.89 21.74 23.30
CA GLU A 121 -0.48 22.24 23.33
C GLU A 121 -0.75 23.08 22.07
N ALA A 122 -1.93 22.89 21.50
CA ALA A 122 -2.43 23.66 20.37
C ALA A 122 -3.57 24.60 20.81
N PRO A 123 -3.78 25.73 20.11
CA PRO A 123 -4.92 26.60 20.36
C PRO A 123 -6.24 25.82 20.31
N THR A 124 -6.99 25.89 21.40
CA THR A 124 -8.25 25.14 21.57
C THR A 124 -9.41 26.14 21.62
N PRO A 125 -10.47 25.98 20.80
CA PRO A 125 -11.67 26.78 20.91
C PRO A 125 -12.34 26.63 22.28
N GLU A 126 -12.93 27.69 22.80
CA GLU A 126 -13.64 27.65 24.08
C GLU A 126 -14.80 26.63 24.03
N GLY A 127 -14.82 25.68 24.96
CA GLY A 127 -15.81 24.61 25.01
C GLY A 127 -15.43 23.31 24.29
N GLU A 128 -14.32 23.27 23.55
CA GLU A 128 -13.83 22.07 22.86
C GLU A 128 -12.75 21.32 23.69
N PRO A 129 -12.52 20.03 23.43
CA PRO A 129 -11.43 19.28 24.05
C PRO A 129 -10.06 19.89 23.73
N GLN A 130 -9.15 19.88 24.72
CA GLN A 130 -7.77 20.36 24.55
C GLN A 130 -7.12 19.72 23.33
N ARG A 131 -6.52 20.55 22.48
CA ARG A 131 -5.81 20.12 21.28
C ARG A 131 -4.31 20.03 21.52
N TYR A 132 -3.67 19.12 20.81
CA TYR A 132 -2.22 18.94 20.82
C TYR A 132 -1.66 18.84 19.40
N PHE A 133 -0.56 19.53 19.14
CA PHE A 133 0.34 19.25 18.04
C PHE A 133 1.29 18.12 18.46
N VAL A 134 1.16 16.96 17.82
CA VAL A 134 1.97 15.77 18.07
C VAL A 134 2.89 15.55 16.88
N LYS A 135 4.18 15.83 17.08
CA LYS A 135 5.21 15.57 16.08
C LYS A 135 5.58 14.11 16.07
N VAL A 136 5.32 13.44 14.95
CA VAL A 136 5.57 11.99 14.76
C VAL A 136 6.75 11.72 13.83
N GLY A 137 7.19 12.72 13.05
CA GLY A 137 8.33 12.58 12.15
C GLY A 137 8.74 13.89 11.49
N PRO A 138 9.66 13.84 10.51
CA PRO A 138 10.56 12.73 10.23
C PRO A 138 11.55 12.50 11.38
N LYS A 139 12.05 11.27 11.54
CA LYS A 139 13.09 10.91 12.52
C LYS A 139 14.37 10.51 11.80
N GLY A 140 15.52 10.96 12.30
CA GLY A 140 16.81 10.66 11.70
C GLY A 140 17.15 11.49 10.46
N LEU A 141 18.44 11.49 10.10
CA LEU A 141 18.99 12.36 9.06
C LEU A 141 18.42 12.06 7.68
N LEU A 142 18.36 10.77 7.30
CA LEU A 142 17.89 10.34 5.98
C LEU A 142 16.46 10.80 5.70
N HIS A 143 15.51 10.46 6.58
CA HIS A 143 14.11 10.86 6.39
C HIS A 143 13.93 12.38 6.43
N SER A 144 14.63 13.08 7.33
CA SER A 144 14.57 14.53 7.41
C SER A 144 15.03 15.20 6.12
N THR A 145 16.09 14.68 5.50
CA THR A 145 16.57 15.16 4.20
C THR A 145 15.59 14.82 3.07
N LEU A 146 15.05 13.60 3.03
CA LEU A 146 14.14 13.15 1.98
C LEU A 146 12.82 13.95 1.94
N VAL A 147 12.31 14.40 3.09
CA VAL A 147 11.10 15.25 3.15
C VAL A 147 11.43 16.74 3.13
N THR A 148 12.58 17.13 2.56
CA THR A 148 12.99 18.54 2.40
C THR A 148 13.01 19.34 3.71
N CYS A 149 13.43 18.71 4.81
CA CYS A 149 13.39 19.27 6.16
C CYS A 149 11.98 19.65 6.66
N GLY A 150 10.94 19.04 6.08
CA GLY A 150 9.56 19.16 6.56
C GLY A 150 9.34 18.51 7.93
N SER A 151 8.19 18.81 8.54
CA SER A 151 7.72 18.19 9.79
C SER A 151 6.47 17.36 9.50
N MET A 152 6.30 16.22 10.18
CA MET A 152 5.07 15.43 10.18
C MET A 152 4.41 15.58 11.55
N GLU A 153 3.31 16.32 11.59
CA GLU A 153 2.60 16.68 12.81
C GLU A 153 1.13 16.31 12.69
N LEU A 154 0.60 15.70 13.74
CA LEU A 154 -0.81 15.39 13.90
C LEU A 154 -1.43 16.43 14.83
N MET A 155 -2.61 16.93 14.48
CA MET A 155 -3.47 17.62 15.44
C MET A 155 -4.36 16.57 16.11
N VAL A 156 -4.22 16.41 17.42
CA VAL A 156 -5.02 15.48 18.23
C VAL A 156 -5.93 16.27 19.14
N GLU A 157 -7.22 15.93 19.17
CA GLU A 157 -8.20 16.50 20.10
C GLU A 157 -8.41 15.52 21.26
N GLY A 158 -8.23 15.99 22.50
CA GLY A 158 -8.29 15.16 23.70
C GLY A 158 -6.95 14.52 24.09
N PRO A 159 -6.97 13.47 24.93
CA PRO A 159 -5.76 12.77 25.39
C PRO A 159 -4.93 12.21 24.23
N VAL A 160 -3.62 12.39 24.29
CA VAL A 160 -2.68 11.82 23.31
C VAL A 160 -2.41 10.36 23.66
N GLU A 161 -3.22 9.46 23.09
CA GLU A 161 -3.11 8.01 23.28
C GLU A 161 -2.64 7.32 22.00
N GLN A 162 -1.87 6.23 22.15
CA GLN A 162 -1.41 5.40 21.04
C GLN A 162 -2.02 4.01 21.13
N GLU A 163 -2.64 3.58 20.03
CA GLU A 163 -3.23 2.25 19.92
C GLU A 163 -2.15 1.17 19.71
N MET A 164 -2.34 0.00 20.32
CA MET A 164 -1.57 -1.20 20.00
C MET A 164 -2.12 -1.87 18.73
N ILE A 165 -1.69 -1.40 17.56
CA ILE A 165 -2.20 -1.86 16.26
C ILE A 165 -2.10 -3.38 16.04
N HIS A 166 -1.14 -4.04 16.69
CA HIS A 166 -0.96 -5.49 16.63
C HIS A 166 -2.02 -6.29 17.43
N LEU A 167 -2.85 -5.62 18.24
CA LEU A 167 -3.98 -6.20 18.97
C LEU A 167 -5.33 -5.98 18.28
N ARG A 168 -5.34 -5.37 17.09
CA ARG A 168 -6.57 -5.19 16.31
C ARG A 168 -7.21 -6.54 15.97
N PRO A 169 -8.55 -6.59 15.78
CA PRO A 169 -9.23 -7.84 15.47
C PRO A 169 -8.74 -8.50 14.18
N ALA A 170 -8.75 -9.84 14.17
CA ALA A 170 -8.52 -10.63 12.97
C ALA A 170 -9.56 -10.31 11.90
N GLY A 171 -9.19 -10.51 10.64
CA GLY A 171 -10.09 -10.31 9.50
C GLY A 171 -9.37 -10.56 8.19
N VAL A 172 -10.10 -10.40 7.08
CA VAL A 172 -9.58 -10.59 5.72
C VAL A 172 -9.77 -9.33 4.91
N SER A 173 -8.67 -8.85 4.32
CA SER A 173 -8.68 -7.71 3.41
C SER A 173 -8.48 -8.15 1.96
N ALA A 174 -9.20 -7.49 1.06
CA ALA A 174 -8.93 -7.53 -0.36
C ALA A 174 -8.21 -6.25 -0.79
N VAL A 175 -7.12 -6.35 -1.56
CA VAL A 175 -6.44 -5.18 -2.09
C VAL A 175 -6.51 -5.21 -3.62
N LEU A 176 -7.04 -4.13 -4.20
CA LEU A 176 -6.96 -3.87 -5.63
C LEU A 176 -5.71 -3.02 -5.91
N GLY A 177 -4.62 -3.69 -6.29
CA GLY A 177 -3.31 -3.07 -6.44
C GLY A 177 -3.29 -1.99 -7.52
N ALA A 178 -2.65 -0.87 -7.19
CA ALA A 178 -2.40 0.24 -8.10
C ALA A 178 -1.59 -0.19 -9.33
N GLY A 179 -1.89 0.39 -10.49
CA GLY A 179 -1.08 0.22 -11.70
C GLY A 179 0.11 1.17 -11.80
N ASN A 180 0.16 2.23 -10.98
CA ASN A 180 1.20 3.26 -11.03
C ASN A 180 2.28 3.13 -9.94
N PHE A 181 2.04 2.32 -8.91
CA PHE A 181 3.02 2.00 -7.87
C PHE A 181 3.43 0.53 -7.93
N ASP A 182 4.67 0.25 -7.54
CA ASP A 182 5.27 -1.08 -7.65
C ASP A 182 5.38 -1.80 -6.30
N GLY A 183 5.47 -1.04 -5.20
CA GLY A 183 5.43 -1.56 -3.84
C GLY A 183 3.98 -1.83 -3.35
N PRO A 184 3.66 -3.03 -2.84
CA PRO A 184 2.32 -3.35 -2.33
C PRO A 184 2.14 -2.81 -0.91
N VAL A 185 2.17 -1.49 -0.73
CA VAL A 185 2.04 -0.84 0.59
C VAL A 185 0.73 -1.25 1.29
N ASP A 186 -0.36 -1.31 0.55
CA ASP A 186 -1.67 -1.72 1.07
C ASP A 186 -1.68 -3.16 1.62
N LEU A 187 -0.81 -4.05 1.10
CA LEU A 187 -0.62 -5.39 1.65
C LEU A 187 -0.02 -5.31 3.07
N LEU A 188 1.05 -4.52 3.22
CA LEU A 188 1.73 -4.30 4.50
C LEU A 188 0.80 -3.63 5.51
N THR A 189 0.01 -2.65 5.07
CA THR A 189 -1.02 -2.01 5.89
C THR A 189 -2.04 -3.02 6.39
N SER A 190 -2.59 -3.87 5.51
CA SER A 190 -3.55 -4.90 5.95
C SER A 190 -2.95 -5.81 7.02
N LEU A 191 -1.76 -6.34 6.78
CA LEU A 191 -1.15 -7.35 7.64
C LEU A 191 -0.68 -6.78 8.98
N PHE A 192 0.12 -5.71 8.94
CA PHE A 192 0.87 -5.26 10.10
C PHE A 192 0.23 -4.08 10.82
N ILE A 193 -0.66 -3.33 10.15
CA ILE A 193 -1.37 -2.19 10.74
C ILE A 193 -2.82 -2.55 11.06
N GLU A 194 -3.53 -3.27 10.18
CA GLU A 194 -4.91 -3.69 10.46
C GLU A 194 -5.03 -5.05 11.13
N ASN A 195 -3.93 -5.81 11.21
CA ASN A 195 -3.90 -7.17 11.75
C ASN A 195 -4.77 -8.18 10.97
N LYS A 196 -4.85 -8.02 9.64
CA LYS A 196 -5.69 -8.82 8.74
C LYS A 196 -4.88 -9.49 7.65
N VAL A 197 -5.16 -10.77 7.42
CA VAL A 197 -4.65 -11.51 6.26
C VAL A 197 -5.18 -10.90 4.97
N CYS A 198 -4.44 -11.05 3.87
CA CYS A 198 -4.68 -10.22 2.69
C CYS A 198 -4.58 -10.97 1.37
N VAL A 199 -5.59 -10.82 0.51
CA VAL A 199 -5.50 -11.20 -0.90
C VAL A 199 -5.29 -9.96 -1.74
N TYR A 200 -4.12 -9.86 -2.36
CA TYR A 200 -3.70 -8.73 -3.18
C TYR A 200 -3.85 -9.04 -4.66
N LYS A 201 -4.78 -8.36 -5.34
CA LYS A 201 -4.94 -8.46 -6.79
C LYS A 201 -4.00 -7.49 -7.50
N VAL A 202 -2.93 -8.02 -8.06
CA VAL A 202 -1.96 -7.25 -8.83
C VAL A 202 -2.62 -6.66 -10.08
N SER A 203 -2.29 -5.40 -10.38
CA SER A 203 -2.75 -4.72 -11.58
C SER A 203 -2.25 -5.43 -12.84
N PRO A 204 -3.03 -5.50 -13.94
CA PRO A 204 -2.56 -6.01 -15.22
C PRO A 204 -1.25 -5.36 -15.71
N PHE A 205 -1.07 -4.07 -15.42
CA PHE A 205 0.15 -3.31 -15.72
C PHE A 205 1.38 -3.77 -14.92
N ASN A 206 1.17 -4.47 -13.82
CA ASN A 206 2.19 -4.92 -12.88
C ASN A 206 2.45 -6.44 -12.96
N SER A 207 2.03 -7.10 -14.05
CA SER A 207 2.19 -8.56 -14.21
C SER A 207 3.62 -9.05 -13.99
N LYS A 208 4.62 -8.30 -14.49
CA LYS A 208 6.06 -8.61 -14.33
C LYS A 208 6.53 -8.53 -12.87
N LEU A 209 5.83 -7.80 -11.99
CA LEU A 209 6.17 -7.69 -10.57
C LEU A 209 5.76 -8.92 -9.76
N MET A 210 4.84 -9.76 -10.25
CA MET A 210 4.35 -10.93 -9.51
C MET A 210 5.48 -11.81 -8.99
N LYS A 211 6.47 -12.11 -9.83
CA LYS A 211 7.59 -13.01 -9.47
C LYS A 211 8.48 -12.42 -8.36
N PRO A 212 9.06 -11.21 -8.50
CA PRO A 212 9.86 -10.64 -7.41
C PRO A 212 9.02 -10.41 -6.15
N LEU A 213 7.74 -10.00 -6.25
CA LEU A 213 6.89 -9.83 -5.07
C LEU A 213 6.66 -11.16 -4.31
N ASN A 214 6.41 -12.27 -5.00
CA ASN A 214 6.27 -13.57 -4.33
C ASN A 214 7.55 -14.01 -3.61
N LYS A 215 8.74 -13.66 -4.13
CA LYS A 215 10.00 -13.94 -3.45
C LYS A 215 10.22 -13.05 -2.24
N ILE A 216 9.97 -11.75 -2.38
CA ILE A 216 10.13 -10.76 -1.30
C ILE A 216 9.22 -11.13 -0.13
N PHE A 217 7.95 -11.41 -0.43
CA PHE A 217 6.92 -11.71 0.55
C PHE A 217 6.73 -13.21 0.82
N ALA A 218 7.71 -14.05 0.45
CA ALA A 218 7.63 -15.50 0.61
C ALA A 218 7.19 -15.96 2.01
N PRO A 219 7.69 -15.41 3.13
CA PRO A 219 7.25 -15.83 4.46
C PRO A 219 5.75 -15.63 4.71
N LEU A 220 5.13 -14.65 4.07
CA LEU A 220 3.69 -14.40 4.18
C LEU A 220 2.88 -15.27 3.21
N VAL A 221 3.40 -15.43 1.99
CA VAL A 221 2.72 -16.20 0.91
C VAL A 221 2.76 -17.69 1.18
N GLU A 222 3.91 -18.23 1.57
CA GLU A 222 4.11 -19.66 1.84
C GLU A 222 3.32 -20.14 3.08
N ASN A 223 3.01 -19.23 4.00
CA ASN A 223 2.20 -19.52 5.18
C ASN A 223 0.72 -19.10 5.02
N ASP A 224 0.32 -18.69 3.82
CA ASP A 224 -1.05 -18.26 3.48
C ASP A 224 -1.59 -17.07 4.30
N TYR A 225 -0.72 -16.27 4.93
CA TYR A 225 -1.12 -14.99 5.50
C TYR A 225 -1.45 -13.95 4.41
N ALA A 226 -0.85 -14.13 3.23
CA ALA A 226 -1.16 -13.34 2.07
C ALA A 226 -1.16 -14.17 0.78
N ALA A 227 -1.84 -13.67 -0.25
CA ALA A 227 -1.74 -14.20 -1.59
C ALA A 227 -1.73 -13.09 -2.63
N PHE A 228 -0.83 -13.19 -3.62
CA PHE A 228 -0.92 -12.38 -4.83
C PHE A 228 -1.73 -13.12 -5.89
N ILE A 229 -2.76 -12.46 -6.41
CA ILE A 229 -3.53 -12.95 -7.55
C ILE A 229 -3.38 -11.98 -8.72
N PHE A 230 -3.49 -12.50 -9.93
CA PHE A 230 -3.48 -11.71 -11.15
C PHE A 230 -4.85 -11.79 -11.83
N GLY A 231 -5.34 -10.66 -12.33
CA GLY A 231 -6.63 -10.61 -12.98
C GLY A 231 -7.09 -9.19 -13.32
N GLY A 232 -8.12 -9.11 -14.15
CA GLY A 232 -8.79 -7.88 -14.56
C GLY A 232 -9.93 -7.50 -13.61
N VAL A 233 -11.00 -6.97 -14.20
CA VAL A 233 -12.18 -6.47 -13.47
C VAL A 233 -12.99 -7.63 -12.89
N GLU A 234 -13.17 -8.72 -13.63
CA GLU A 234 -13.95 -9.88 -13.18
C GLU A 234 -13.34 -10.50 -11.92
N GLU A 235 -12.02 -10.68 -11.91
CA GLU A 235 -11.30 -11.21 -10.76
C GLU A 235 -11.33 -10.25 -9.57
N GLY A 236 -11.24 -8.95 -9.82
CA GLY A 236 -11.41 -7.93 -8.79
C GLY A 236 -12.79 -7.99 -8.15
N MET A 237 -13.85 -8.08 -8.97
CA MET A 237 -15.23 -8.19 -8.48
C MET A 237 -15.49 -9.51 -7.75
N ALA A 238 -14.94 -10.62 -8.24
CA ALA A 238 -15.04 -11.92 -7.57
C ALA A 238 -14.37 -11.89 -6.19
N LEU A 239 -13.17 -11.29 -6.09
CA LEU A 239 -12.48 -11.08 -4.83
C LEU A 239 -13.30 -10.21 -3.87
N LEU A 240 -13.77 -9.04 -4.32
CA LEU A 240 -14.52 -8.10 -3.49
C LEU A 240 -15.85 -8.70 -2.96
N ASN A 241 -16.55 -9.48 -3.79
CA ASN A 241 -17.83 -10.09 -3.40
C ASN A 241 -17.69 -11.37 -2.57
N HIS A 242 -16.46 -11.89 -2.38
CA HIS A 242 -16.28 -13.10 -1.59
C HIS A 242 -16.78 -12.89 -0.14
N PRO A 243 -17.56 -13.83 0.44
CA PRO A 243 -18.20 -13.64 1.75
C PRO A 243 -17.21 -13.46 2.90
N GLU A 244 -16.01 -14.04 2.80
CA GLU A 244 -14.97 -13.91 3.84
C GLU A 244 -14.20 -12.58 3.79
N VAL A 245 -14.30 -11.81 2.71
CA VAL A 245 -13.64 -10.49 2.62
C VAL A 245 -14.46 -9.47 3.40
N GLU A 246 -13.84 -8.87 4.41
CA GLU A 246 -14.49 -7.95 5.36
C GLU A 246 -14.19 -6.48 5.02
N LYS A 247 -12.99 -6.20 4.50
CA LYS A 247 -12.56 -4.85 4.10
C LYS A 247 -11.87 -4.90 2.75
N TRP A 248 -11.91 -3.80 2.00
CA TRP A 248 -11.10 -3.67 0.80
C TRP A 248 -10.34 -2.35 0.71
N PHE A 249 -9.24 -2.41 -0.03
CA PHE A 249 -8.38 -1.29 -0.35
C PHE A 249 -8.29 -1.12 -1.84
N MET A 250 -8.27 0.12 -2.30
CA MET A 250 -7.99 0.42 -3.69
C MET A 250 -7.25 1.75 -3.79
N THR A 251 -6.16 1.72 -4.55
CA THR A 251 -5.48 2.93 -5.01
C THR A 251 -5.64 3.04 -6.52
N GLY A 252 -6.28 4.11 -7.01
CA GLY A 252 -6.52 4.23 -8.45
C GLY A 252 -7.43 5.39 -8.87
N ALA A 253 -8.03 5.23 -10.06
CA ALA A 253 -8.91 6.24 -10.63
C ALA A 253 -10.26 6.32 -9.89
N ALA A 254 -10.72 7.53 -9.61
CA ALA A 254 -12.02 7.78 -8.99
C ALA A 254 -13.17 7.10 -9.73
N SER A 255 -13.16 7.15 -11.07
CA SER A 255 -14.18 6.49 -11.91
C SER A 255 -14.24 4.97 -11.74
N SER A 256 -13.12 4.32 -11.40
CA SER A 256 -13.09 2.87 -11.16
C SER A 256 -13.65 2.54 -9.78
N ALA A 257 -13.30 3.32 -8.75
CA ALA A 257 -13.89 3.16 -7.42
C ALA A 257 -15.40 3.45 -7.44
N TYR A 258 -15.83 4.48 -8.15
CA TYR A 258 -17.25 4.81 -8.29
C TYR A 258 -18.03 3.73 -9.01
N ARG A 259 -17.46 3.06 -10.02
CA ARG A 259 -18.13 1.90 -10.64
C ARG A 259 -18.37 0.77 -9.65
N ILE A 260 -17.43 0.53 -8.73
CA ILE A 260 -17.59 -0.49 -7.69
C ILE A 260 -18.66 -0.06 -6.68
N ILE A 261 -18.55 1.17 -6.16
CA ILE A 261 -19.41 1.68 -5.07
C ILE A 261 -20.84 1.96 -5.56
N TRP A 262 -20.98 2.57 -6.74
CA TRP A 262 -22.24 3.14 -7.24
C TRP A 262 -22.76 2.46 -8.51
N GLY A 263 -22.01 1.55 -9.13
CA GLY A 263 -22.36 0.95 -10.43
C GLY A 263 -22.14 1.87 -11.64
N GLN A 264 -21.66 3.10 -11.43
CA GLN A 264 -21.48 4.12 -12.46
C GLN A 264 -20.21 4.96 -12.21
N PRO A 265 -19.59 5.58 -13.24
CA PRO A 265 -18.30 6.23 -13.11
C PRO A 265 -18.31 7.57 -12.35
N THR A 266 -19.47 8.03 -11.89
CA THR A 266 -19.66 9.27 -11.13
C THR A 266 -20.62 9.02 -9.98
N PRO A 267 -20.36 9.55 -8.77
CA PRO A 267 -21.29 9.38 -7.66
C PRO A 267 -22.64 10.07 -7.99
N PRO A 268 -23.77 9.46 -7.61
CA PRO A 268 -25.07 10.14 -7.66
C PRO A 268 -25.12 11.32 -6.69
N SER A 269 -26.09 12.22 -6.87
CA SER A 269 -26.33 13.32 -5.93
C SER A 269 -26.76 12.76 -4.56
N PRO A 270 -26.19 13.24 -3.44
CA PRO A 270 -26.60 12.80 -2.11
C PRO A 270 -28.00 13.33 -1.75
N PRO A 271 -28.80 12.60 -0.95
CA PRO A 271 -28.47 11.31 -0.34
C PRO A 271 -28.65 10.13 -1.31
N ALA A 272 -27.66 9.26 -1.39
CA ALA A 272 -27.71 8.02 -2.17
C ALA A 272 -27.02 6.89 -1.39
N GLU A 273 -27.58 5.68 -1.46
CA GLU A 273 -26.99 4.51 -0.81
C GLU A 273 -26.04 3.77 -1.78
N PRO A 274 -24.83 3.40 -1.34
CA PRO A 274 -23.89 2.69 -2.17
C PRO A 274 -24.38 1.26 -2.45
N ILE A 275 -24.19 0.80 -3.69
CA ILE A 275 -24.50 -0.58 -4.11
C ILE A 275 -23.52 -1.56 -3.45
N PHE A 276 -22.27 -1.14 -3.27
CA PHE A 276 -21.24 -1.91 -2.58
C PHE A 276 -20.76 -1.17 -1.34
N ASN A 277 -21.09 -1.71 -0.16
CA ASN A 277 -20.96 -1.03 1.12
C ASN A 277 -20.01 -1.73 2.12
N LYS A 278 -19.23 -2.72 1.67
CA LYS A 278 -18.17 -3.28 2.53
C LYS A 278 -17.20 -2.17 2.95
N PRO A 279 -16.73 -2.16 4.22
CA PRO A 279 -15.72 -1.23 4.70
C PRO A 279 -14.57 -1.06 3.69
N MET A 280 -14.16 0.18 3.45
CA MET A 280 -13.22 0.50 2.38
C MET A 280 -12.21 1.56 2.79
N THR A 281 -11.01 1.47 2.23
CA THR A 281 -10.03 2.56 2.19
C THR A 281 -9.67 2.76 0.73
N VAL A 282 -10.04 3.91 0.17
CA VAL A 282 -9.86 4.21 -1.25
C VAL A 282 -9.05 5.49 -1.41
N GLU A 283 -7.86 5.34 -2.00
CA GLU A 283 -6.99 6.45 -2.34
C GLU A 283 -7.20 6.78 -3.82
N LEU A 284 -7.93 7.86 -4.06
CA LEU A 284 -8.36 8.26 -5.40
C LEU A 284 -7.49 9.41 -5.89
N GLY A 285 -6.94 9.27 -7.09
CA GLY A 285 -6.30 10.40 -7.76
C GLY A 285 -7.30 11.53 -8.01
N ASN A 286 -6.91 12.78 -7.77
CA ASN A 286 -7.76 13.94 -8.04
C ASN A 286 -7.53 14.52 -9.45
N CYS A 287 -8.55 15.24 -9.91
CA CYS A 287 -8.89 15.71 -11.25
C CYS A 287 -7.77 16.29 -12.13
N ARG A 288 -7.76 15.93 -13.42
CA ARG A 288 -7.42 16.92 -14.46
C ARG A 288 -8.48 18.01 -14.40
N ALA A 289 -8.07 19.27 -14.29
CA ALA A 289 -8.96 20.36 -14.68
C ALA A 289 -9.43 20.06 -16.10
N ASP A 290 -10.73 19.82 -16.29
CA ASP A 290 -11.27 19.96 -17.62
C ASP A 290 -11.10 21.45 -17.99
N SER A 291 -10.67 21.68 -19.22
CA SER A 291 -10.54 23.02 -19.78
C SER A 291 -11.86 23.51 -20.37
N SER A 292 -13.01 23.03 -19.89
CA SER A 292 -14.34 23.59 -20.15
C SER A 292 -14.81 24.35 -18.92
N GLY A 293 -14.49 25.65 -18.92
CA GLY A 293 -14.85 26.59 -17.87
C GLY A 293 -16.29 26.44 -17.39
N GLY A 294 -16.41 26.22 -16.08
CA GLY A 294 -17.68 26.17 -15.36
C GLY A 294 -17.41 26.25 -13.87
N THR A 295 -17.14 27.45 -13.37
CA THR A 295 -17.05 27.75 -11.93
C THR A 295 -18.36 27.35 -11.25
N GLN A 296 -18.31 26.48 -10.25
CA GLN A 296 -19.38 26.36 -9.26
C GLN A 296 -18.80 26.57 -7.86
N GLN A 297 -19.42 27.52 -7.16
CA GLN A 297 -19.23 27.87 -5.76
C GLN A 297 -19.81 26.78 -4.84
#